data_AF-A0A7S4BS27-F1
#
_entry.id   AF-A0A7S4BS27-F1
#
_cell.length_a   1.000
_cell.length_b   1.000
_cell.length_c   1.000
_cell.angle_alpha   90.00
_cell.angle_beta   90.00
_cell.angle_gamma   90.00
#
_symmetry.space_group_name_H-M   'P 1'
#
loop_
_entity.id
_entity.type
_entity.pdbx_description
1 polymer ?
#
loop_
_entity_poly.entity_id
_entity_poly.type
_entity_poly.pdbx_seq_one_letter_code
_entity_poly.pdbx_strand_id
1 'polypeptide(L)'
;MLIPALRLCLISQPLNLLGKSSVNPSLLARSFRLPFHKCATFPESSSSPQPRAFSSMSMRYLSQSEAVAVDEALMATPGFSVDQLMELAGLSVAAAVATHFPKAGRVLCVCGPGNNGGDGLVAARHLWQFGWQPTVVYPKRSSKTLFVNLATQMEMMEIPVLEAMPADLETEYDVILDAIFGFSFSGSVRAPFDTVLPALQQSALPVVSVDIPSGWDVEQGPPAGVDHLKPEMLVSLTMPKKCASHFNGAHYLGGRFVPPTIAKQFNFKQPAFPGLEQVVKLSA
;
A
#
# COMPACT_ATOMS: atom_id res chain seq x y z
N MET A 1 -39.32 24.58 -31.98
CA MET A 1 -39.53 23.62 -30.88
C MET A 1 -38.70 24.10 -29.69
N LEU A 2 -39.34 24.81 -28.76
CA LEU A 2 -38.80 25.23 -27.47
C LEU A 2 -39.24 24.21 -26.40
N ILE A 3 -38.40 23.94 -25.40
CA ILE A 3 -38.69 24.05 -23.95
C ILE A 3 -37.40 23.70 -23.15
N PRO A 4 -37.18 24.30 -21.96
CA PRO A 4 -35.85 24.65 -21.44
C PRO A 4 -35.53 24.03 -20.04
N ALA A 5 -34.49 24.58 -19.43
CA ALA A 5 -33.79 24.22 -18.20
C ALA A 5 -34.56 24.33 -16.85
N LEU A 6 -33.93 23.72 -15.83
CA LEU A 6 -33.91 24.04 -14.39
C LEU A 6 -35.18 23.84 -13.54
N ARG A 7 -35.08 23.03 -12.46
CA ARG A 7 -35.21 23.53 -11.07
C ARG A 7 -34.87 22.51 -9.97
N LEU A 8 -34.05 22.99 -9.04
CA LEU A 8 -33.87 22.57 -7.65
C LEU A 8 -35.22 22.44 -6.92
N CYS A 9 -35.34 21.46 -6.02
CA CYS A 9 -36.31 21.51 -4.92
C CYS A 9 -35.60 21.26 -3.59
N LEU A 10 -35.23 22.36 -2.94
CA LEU A 10 -35.06 22.46 -1.49
C LEU A 10 -36.46 22.54 -0.88
N ILE A 11 -36.73 21.80 0.20
CA ILE A 11 -37.82 22.12 1.11
C ILE A 11 -37.26 22.15 2.54
N SER A 12 -37.29 23.35 3.11
CA SER A 12 -37.01 23.69 4.50
C SER A 12 -38.31 24.07 5.23
N GLN A 13 -38.63 23.32 6.30
CA GLN A 13 -39.35 23.70 7.54
C GLN A 13 -40.84 24.18 7.48
N PRO A 14 -41.51 24.48 8.62
CA PRO A 14 -42.12 23.54 9.58
C PRO A 14 -43.59 23.88 9.92
N LEU A 15 -44.38 22.98 10.54
CA LEU A 15 -45.60 23.39 11.26
C LEU A 15 -46.04 22.37 12.33
N ASN A 16 -46.06 22.84 13.58
CA ASN A 16 -46.70 22.23 14.74
C ASN A 16 -48.22 22.19 14.58
N LEU A 17 -48.85 21.06 14.89
CA LEU A 17 -50.22 21.01 15.41
C LEU A 17 -50.35 19.86 16.42
N LEU A 18 -50.61 20.24 17.67
CA LEU A 18 -51.00 19.37 18.78
C LEU A 18 -52.40 18.79 18.54
N GLY A 19 -52.55 17.48 18.73
CA GLY A 19 -53.85 16.81 18.75
C GLY A 19 -53.77 15.43 19.38
N LYS A 20 -54.18 15.33 20.65
CA LYS A 20 -54.21 14.10 21.46
C LYS A 20 -55.09 13.03 20.78
N SER A 21 -54.58 11.80 20.65
CA SER A 21 -55.41 10.60 20.74
C SER A 21 -54.55 9.39 21.16
N SER A 22 -55.10 8.59 22.05
CA SER A 22 -54.46 7.49 22.78
C SER A 22 -54.06 6.33 21.87
N VAL A 23 -52.83 5.82 22.03
CA VAL A 23 -52.46 4.51 21.48
C VAL A 23 -51.88 3.60 22.57
N ASN A 24 -52.44 2.41 22.60
CA ASN A 24 -52.34 1.33 23.58
C ASN A 24 -50.93 0.67 23.60
N PRO A 25 -50.27 0.46 24.76
CA PRO A 25 -48.88 -0.02 24.81
C PRO A 25 -48.69 -1.54 24.62
N SER A 26 -49.61 -2.27 24.00
CA SER A 26 -49.55 -3.73 23.88
C SER A 26 -49.19 -4.28 22.48
N LEU A 27 -48.35 -3.60 21.71
CA LEU A 27 -47.77 -4.14 20.48
C LEU A 27 -46.25 -4.31 20.62
N LEU A 28 -45.95 -5.37 21.36
CA LEU A 28 -44.67 -6.00 21.54
C LEU A 28 -43.94 -6.27 20.21
N ALA A 29 -42.65 -5.93 20.22
CA ALA A 29 -41.53 -6.73 19.73
C ALA A 29 -41.79 -7.61 18.51
N ARG A 30 -41.44 -7.10 17.32
CA ARG A 30 -41.03 -7.96 16.19
C ARG A 30 -39.62 -7.60 15.76
N SER A 31 -38.68 -8.37 16.30
CA SER A 31 -37.33 -8.55 15.77
C SER A 31 -37.45 -9.10 14.34
N PHE A 32 -37.02 -8.30 13.35
CA PHE A 32 -36.76 -8.81 12.00
C PHE A 32 -35.40 -9.53 12.02
N ARG A 33 -35.41 -10.86 12.18
CA ARG A 33 -34.26 -11.70 11.80
C ARG A 33 -34.36 -11.99 10.32
N LEU A 34 -33.40 -11.49 9.54
CA LEU A 34 -33.20 -11.92 8.16
C LEU A 34 -32.64 -13.36 8.16
N PRO A 35 -33.12 -14.25 7.28
CA PRO A 35 -32.60 -15.62 7.22
C PRO A 35 -31.22 -15.63 6.57
N PHE A 36 -30.19 -16.00 7.35
CA PHE A 36 -28.87 -16.37 6.87
C PHE A 36 -29.02 -17.43 5.76
N HIS A 37 -28.65 -17.06 4.53
CA HIS A 37 -28.50 -18.03 3.45
C HIS A 37 -27.27 -18.90 3.75
N LYS A 38 -27.50 -20.20 3.91
CA LYS A 38 -26.45 -21.21 4.02
C LYS A 38 -25.58 -21.15 2.77
N CYS A 39 -24.29 -20.90 2.95
CA CYS A 39 -23.28 -21.02 1.91
C CYS A 39 -23.27 -22.48 1.42
N ALA A 40 -23.46 -22.69 0.12
CA ALA A 40 -23.45 -24.00 -0.49
C ALA A 40 -22.04 -24.61 -0.39
N THR A 41 -21.93 -25.79 0.22
CA THR A 41 -20.72 -26.60 0.26
C THR A 41 -20.47 -27.20 -1.13
N PHE A 42 -19.35 -26.87 -1.76
CA PHE A 42 -18.91 -27.50 -2.99
C PHE A 42 -18.34 -28.91 -2.70
N PRO A 43 -18.62 -29.92 -3.53
CA PRO A 43 -18.04 -31.25 -3.37
C PRO A 43 -16.55 -31.24 -3.72
N GLU A 44 -15.75 -31.88 -2.86
CA GLU A 44 -14.33 -32.14 -3.12
C GLU A 44 -14.18 -33.10 -4.31
N SER A 45 -13.64 -32.61 -5.43
CA SER A 45 -13.20 -33.45 -6.54
C SER A 45 -11.70 -33.74 -6.41
N SER A 46 -11.39 -34.98 -6.05
CA SER A 46 -10.06 -35.57 -6.00
C SER A 46 -9.50 -35.79 -7.42
N SER A 47 -8.44 -35.05 -7.78
CA SER A 47 -7.27 -35.50 -8.56
C SER A 47 -6.61 -34.29 -9.23
N SER A 48 -5.66 -33.64 -8.57
CA SER A 48 -4.80 -32.64 -9.22
C SER A 48 -3.71 -33.36 -10.03
N PRO A 49 -3.49 -33.00 -11.31
CA PRO A 49 -2.31 -33.44 -12.04
C PRO A 49 -1.08 -32.81 -11.38
N GLN A 50 -0.09 -33.63 -11.05
CA GLN A 50 1.20 -33.16 -10.53
C GLN A 50 1.80 -32.12 -11.50
N PRO A 51 2.20 -30.93 -11.01
CA PRO A 51 2.85 -29.96 -11.86
C PRO A 51 4.19 -30.54 -12.33
N ARG A 52 4.34 -30.64 -13.66
CA ARG A 52 5.64 -30.87 -14.30
C ARG A 52 6.63 -29.86 -13.73
N ALA A 53 7.80 -30.35 -13.34
CA ALA A 53 8.89 -29.55 -12.80
C ALA A 53 9.10 -28.30 -13.69
N PHE A 54 8.75 -27.14 -13.15
CA PHE A 54 9.13 -25.88 -13.75
C PHE A 54 10.66 -25.80 -13.64
N SER A 55 11.33 -25.71 -14.79
CA SER A 55 12.71 -25.24 -14.86
C SER A 55 12.84 -23.99 -13.99
N SER A 56 13.75 -24.02 -13.02
CA SER A 56 14.05 -22.92 -12.11
C SER A 56 14.67 -21.77 -12.90
N MET A 57 13.82 -20.99 -13.59
CA MET A 57 14.22 -19.70 -14.12
C MET A 57 14.49 -18.80 -12.91
N SER A 58 15.76 -18.40 -12.74
CA SER A 58 16.15 -17.43 -11.73
C SER A 58 15.30 -16.16 -11.87
N MET A 59 14.84 -15.63 -10.73
CA MET A 59 14.11 -14.37 -10.72
C MET A 59 14.97 -13.26 -11.33
N ARG A 60 14.42 -12.54 -12.32
CA ARG A 60 15.10 -11.39 -12.91
C ARG A 60 14.95 -10.18 -11.98
N TYR A 61 16.04 -9.46 -11.80
CA TYR A 61 16.06 -8.17 -11.12
C TYR A 61 16.25 -7.06 -12.15
N LEU A 62 15.44 -6.00 -12.08
CA LEU A 62 15.48 -4.89 -13.02
C LEU A 62 16.58 -3.89 -12.67
N SER A 63 17.28 -3.38 -13.68
CA SER A 63 18.09 -2.17 -13.55
C SER A 63 17.20 -0.95 -13.25
N GLN A 64 17.81 0.18 -12.86
CA GLN A 64 17.05 1.42 -12.67
C GLN A 64 16.38 1.86 -13.97
N SER A 65 17.11 1.79 -15.08
CA SER A 65 16.60 2.15 -16.41
C SER A 65 15.48 1.23 -16.90
N GLU A 66 15.56 -0.07 -16.63
CA GLU A 66 14.50 -1.03 -16.96
C GLU A 66 13.24 -0.76 -16.13
N ALA A 67 13.39 -0.47 -14.83
CA ALA A 67 12.26 -0.14 -13.97
C ALA A 67 11.54 1.14 -14.46
N VAL A 68 12.29 2.19 -14.82
CA VAL A 68 11.72 3.41 -15.43
C VAL A 68 10.97 3.08 -16.72
N ALA A 69 11.59 2.30 -17.61
CA ALA A 69 10.98 1.97 -18.90
C ALA A 69 9.70 1.11 -18.75
N VAL A 70 9.65 0.22 -17.77
CA VAL A 70 8.45 -0.58 -17.45
C VAL A 70 7.32 0.34 -16.95
N ASP A 71 7.62 1.26 -16.04
CA ASP A 71 6.64 2.23 -15.52
C ASP A 71 6.10 3.13 -16.64
N GLU A 72 6.98 3.66 -17.50
CA GLU A 72 6.58 4.45 -18.68
C GLU A 72 5.69 3.66 -19.63
N ALA A 73 5.99 2.37 -19.87
CA ALA A 73 5.19 1.52 -20.73
C ALA A 73 3.81 1.19 -20.12
N LEU A 74 3.71 1.03 -18.80
CA LEU A 74 2.44 0.83 -18.10
C LEU A 74 1.53 2.07 -18.19
N MET A 75 2.13 3.27 -18.18
CA MET A 75 1.43 4.55 -18.21
C MET A 75 1.28 5.14 -19.63
N ALA A 76 1.81 4.47 -20.66
CA ALA A 76 1.65 4.89 -22.04
C ALA A 76 0.17 4.90 -22.45
N THR A 77 -0.28 5.94 -23.17
CA THR A 77 -1.70 6.12 -23.49
C THR A 77 -2.14 5.34 -24.75
N PRO A 78 -3.31 4.66 -24.74
CA PRO A 78 -4.18 4.42 -23.58
C PRO A 78 -3.58 3.36 -22.64
N GLY A 79 -3.59 3.63 -21.33
CA GLY A 79 -2.94 2.78 -20.31
C GLY A 79 -3.37 3.13 -18.89
N PHE A 80 -2.59 2.67 -17.91
CA PHE A 80 -2.87 2.94 -16.50
C PHE A 80 -2.55 4.40 -16.14
N SER A 81 -3.32 4.97 -15.22
CA SER A 81 -2.98 6.23 -14.59
C SER A 81 -2.12 6.02 -13.34
N VAL A 82 -1.37 7.05 -12.94
CA VAL A 82 -0.47 6.99 -11.76
C VAL A 82 -1.23 6.63 -10.50
N ASP A 83 -2.42 7.21 -10.30
CA ASP A 83 -3.29 6.94 -9.17
C ASP A 83 -3.76 5.48 -9.12
N GLN A 84 -4.05 4.85 -10.27
CA GLN A 84 -4.41 3.43 -10.30
C GLN A 84 -3.25 2.52 -9.87
N LEU A 85 -2.05 2.75 -10.42
CA LEU A 85 -0.89 1.93 -10.08
C LEU A 85 -0.48 2.12 -8.62
N MET A 86 -0.48 3.36 -8.14
CA MET A 86 -0.16 3.71 -6.75
C MET A 86 -1.17 3.12 -5.75
N GLU A 87 -2.47 3.13 -6.09
CA GLU A 87 -3.51 2.50 -5.25
C GLU A 87 -3.25 1.00 -5.06
N LEU A 88 -2.93 0.30 -6.16
CA LEU A 88 -2.66 -1.14 -6.14
C LEU A 88 -1.30 -1.46 -5.49
N ALA A 89 -0.31 -0.61 -5.68
CA ALA A 89 1.00 -0.74 -5.04
C ALA A 89 0.90 -0.60 -3.53
N GLY A 90 0.30 0.49 -3.03
CA GLY A 90 0.12 0.70 -1.59
C GLY A 90 -0.79 -0.36 -0.94
N LEU A 91 -1.83 -0.83 -1.63
CA LEU A 91 -2.63 -1.99 -1.19
C LEU A 91 -1.76 -3.25 -1.04
N SER A 92 -0.86 -3.50 -2.00
CA SER A 92 0.06 -4.63 -1.93
C SER A 92 1.00 -4.50 -0.72
N VAL A 93 1.54 -3.30 -0.47
CA VAL A 93 2.39 -3.03 0.70
C VAL A 93 1.64 -3.30 2.00
N ALA A 94 0.44 -2.75 2.16
CA ALA A 94 -0.39 -2.97 3.34
C ALA A 94 -0.69 -4.46 3.56
N ALA A 95 -1.04 -5.19 2.48
CA ALA A 95 -1.30 -6.63 2.56
C ALA A 95 -0.05 -7.42 2.97
N ALA A 96 1.13 -7.04 2.47
CA ALA A 96 2.41 -7.66 2.84
C ALA A 96 2.71 -7.48 4.33
N VAL A 97 2.59 -6.25 4.83
CA VAL A 97 2.82 -5.90 6.24
C VAL A 97 1.85 -6.66 7.14
N ALA A 98 0.56 -6.60 6.85
CA ALA A 98 -0.47 -7.28 7.65
C ALA A 98 -0.29 -8.80 7.67
N THR A 99 0.13 -9.39 6.55
CA THR A 99 0.39 -10.83 6.44
C THR A 99 1.64 -11.24 7.22
N HIS A 100 2.71 -10.43 7.16
CA HIS A 100 3.97 -10.78 7.78
C HIS A 100 3.97 -10.58 9.30
N PHE A 101 3.25 -9.57 9.80
CA PHE A 101 3.20 -9.19 11.21
C PHE A 101 1.77 -9.34 11.78
N PRO A 102 1.20 -10.56 11.85
CA PRO A 102 -0.21 -10.76 12.22
C PRO A 102 -0.54 -10.41 13.69
N LYS A 103 0.47 -10.16 14.52
CA LYS A 103 0.32 -9.77 15.94
C LYS A 103 0.59 -8.29 16.20
N ALA A 104 1.12 -7.57 15.21
CA ALA A 104 1.33 -6.13 15.31
C ALA A 104 0.03 -5.39 15.00
N GLY A 105 -0.06 -4.15 15.45
CA GLY A 105 -1.22 -3.30 15.19
C GLY A 105 -0.89 -1.81 15.09
N ARG A 106 0.33 -1.38 15.40
CA ARG A 106 0.74 0.03 15.36
C ARG A 106 1.90 0.19 14.39
N VAL A 107 1.75 1.07 13.41
CA VAL A 107 2.74 1.23 12.33
C VAL A 107 3.07 2.70 12.12
N LEU A 108 4.36 3.00 12.03
CA LEU A 108 4.85 4.32 11.65
C LEU A 108 5.20 4.33 10.16
N CYS A 109 4.41 5.02 9.34
CA CYS A 109 4.63 5.15 7.90
C CYS A 109 5.43 6.42 7.58
N VAL A 110 6.70 6.27 7.22
CA VAL A 110 7.60 7.39 6.95
C VAL A 110 7.65 7.64 5.45
N CYS A 111 7.01 8.71 5.01
CA CYS A 111 6.71 8.97 3.61
C CYS A 111 7.62 10.06 3.02
N GLY A 112 8.19 9.77 1.84
CA GLY A 112 8.98 10.73 1.09
C GLY A 112 8.14 11.63 0.17
N PRO A 113 8.78 12.59 -0.53
CA PRO A 113 8.06 13.60 -1.32
C PRO A 113 7.57 13.10 -2.70
N GLY A 114 7.90 11.86 -3.08
CA GLY A 114 7.66 11.30 -4.41
C GLY A 114 6.67 10.15 -4.42
N ASN A 115 6.71 9.35 -5.50
CA ASN A 115 5.79 8.22 -5.69
C ASN A 115 5.85 7.21 -4.55
N ASN A 116 7.05 6.85 -4.07
CA ASN A 116 7.21 5.92 -2.94
C ASN A 116 6.49 6.41 -1.67
N GLY A 117 6.50 7.73 -1.42
CA GLY A 117 5.74 8.31 -0.32
C GLY A 117 4.23 8.26 -0.55
N GLY A 118 3.78 8.41 -1.80
CA GLY A 118 2.39 8.15 -2.19
C GLY A 118 1.97 6.71 -1.92
N ASP A 119 2.82 5.74 -2.27
CA ASP A 119 2.59 4.31 -1.95
C ASP A 119 2.48 4.10 -0.43
N GLY A 120 3.31 4.80 0.36
CA GLY A 120 3.25 4.83 1.82
C GLY A 120 1.94 5.41 2.38
N LEU A 121 1.43 6.51 1.81
CA LEU A 121 0.14 7.09 2.19
C LEU A 121 -1.02 6.15 1.89
N VAL A 122 -1.00 5.52 0.71
CA VAL A 122 -2.01 4.50 0.33
C VAL A 122 -1.91 3.30 1.27
N ALA A 123 -0.70 2.82 1.57
CA ALA A 123 -0.49 1.70 2.49
C ALA A 123 -1.00 2.02 3.89
N ALA A 124 -0.75 3.22 4.42
CA ALA A 124 -1.27 3.67 5.70
C ALA A 124 -2.81 3.62 5.74
N ARG A 125 -3.49 4.14 4.71
CA ARG A 125 -4.95 4.05 4.61
C ARG A 125 -5.46 2.61 4.58
N HIS A 126 -4.83 1.72 3.81
CA HIS A 126 -5.27 0.32 3.76
C HIS A 126 -4.99 -0.40 5.08
N LEU A 127 -3.87 -0.13 5.75
CA LEU A 127 -3.58 -0.66 7.08
C LEU A 127 -4.65 -0.23 8.09
N TRP A 128 -5.09 1.03 8.07
CA TRP A 128 -6.25 1.49 8.86
C TRP A 128 -7.51 0.66 8.56
N GLN A 129 -7.82 0.41 7.29
CA GLN A 129 -8.96 -0.43 6.89
C GLN A 129 -8.80 -1.90 7.32
N PHE A 130 -7.57 -2.37 7.49
CA PHE A 130 -7.25 -3.72 8.00
C PHE A 130 -7.26 -3.79 9.53
N GLY A 131 -7.62 -2.70 10.23
CA GLY A 131 -7.71 -2.66 11.69
C GLY A 131 -6.40 -2.30 12.39
N TRP A 132 -5.40 -1.81 11.66
CA TRP A 132 -4.17 -1.26 12.25
C TRP A 132 -4.37 0.20 12.67
N GLN A 133 -3.44 0.71 13.47
CA GLN A 133 -3.30 2.08 13.93
C GLN A 133 -2.06 2.70 13.27
N PRO A 134 -2.18 3.23 12.04
CA PRO A 134 -1.09 3.92 11.39
C PRO A 134 -0.89 5.34 11.94
N THR A 135 0.36 5.75 12.04
CA THR A 135 0.78 7.16 12.11
C THR A 135 1.67 7.44 10.91
N VAL A 136 1.46 8.56 10.22
CA VAL A 136 2.27 8.97 9.07
C VAL A 136 3.26 10.05 9.50
N VAL A 137 4.53 9.92 9.11
CA VAL A 137 5.51 11.02 9.14
C VAL A 137 5.74 11.48 7.69
N TYR A 138 5.32 12.70 7.36
CA TYR A 138 5.42 13.25 6.01
C TYR A 138 6.07 14.65 6.01
N PRO A 139 7.41 14.71 6.25
CA PRO A 139 8.12 15.95 6.57
C PRO A 139 8.31 16.88 5.36
N LYS A 140 8.19 16.34 4.14
CA LYS A 140 8.28 17.12 2.90
C LYS A 140 7.14 16.74 1.96
N ARG A 141 6.03 17.47 2.06
CA ARG A 141 4.82 17.22 1.27
C ARG A 141 4.98 17.70 -0.17
N SER A 142 4.49 16.90 -1.12
CA SER A 142 4.40 17.31 -2.52
C SER A 142 3.18 18.21 -2.74
N SER A 143 3.33 19.23 -3.58
CA SER A 143 2.23 20.14 -3.96
C SER A 143 1.38 19.61 -5.12
N LYS A 144 1.73 18.47 -5.72
CA LYS A 144 0.93 17.88 -6.81
C LYS A 144 -0.39 17.35 -6.25
N THR A 145 -1.49 17.59 -6.97
CA THR A 145 -2.86 17.24 -6.58
C THR A 145 -3.02 15.81 -6.08
N LEU A 146 -2.35 14.84 -6.73
CA LEU A 146 -2.39 13.43 -6.30
C LEU A 146 -1.99 13.25 -4.82
N PHE A 147 -0.86 13.81 -4.40
CA PHE A 147 -0.36 13.65 -3.03
C PHE A 147 -1.14 14.51 -2.02
N VAL A 148 -1.63 15.67 -2.45
CA VAL A 148 -2.55 16.48 -1.63
C VAL A 148 -3.82 15.68 -1.33
N ASN A 149 -4.42 15.05 -2.34
CA ASN A 149 -5.61 14.22 -2.17
C ASN A 149 -5.34 13.02 -1.24
N LEU A 150 -4.19 12.37 -1.37
CA LEU A 150 -3.81 11.27 -0.47
C LEU A 150 -3.63 11.74 0.97
N ALA A 151 -2.99 12.91 1.20
CA ALA A 151 -2.86 13.48 2.53
C ALA A 151 -4.22 13.84 3.14
N THR A 152 -5.13 14.41 2.35
CA THR A 152 -6.52 14.68 2.78
C THR A 152 -7.26 13.40 3.18
N GLN A 153 -7.00 12.27 2.51
CA GLN A 153 -7.60 10.99 2.92
C GLN A 153 -7.11 10.52 4.29
N MET A 154 -5.89 10.85 4.70
CA MET A 154 -5.41 10.56 6.07
C MET A 154 -6.24 11.34 7.08
N GLU A 155 -6.47 12.64 6.82
CA GLU A 155 -7.28 13.51 7.68
C GLU A 155 -8.73 13.02 7.78
N MET A 156 -9.33 12.61 6.66
CA MET A 156 -10.70 12.05 6.63
C MET A 156 -10.84 10.75 7.43
N MET A 157 -9.75 10.00 7.60
CA MET A 157 -9.71 8.75 8.37
C MET A 157 -9.17 8.93 9.79
N GLU A 158 -8.90 10.18 10.19
CA GLU A 158 -8.31 10.52 11.49
C GLU A 158 -6.94 9.83 11.73
N ILE A 159 -6.20 9.54 10.65
CA ILE A 159 -4.83 9.02 10.70
C ILE A 159 -3.89 10.20 11.00
N PRO A 160 -3.11 10.16 12.10
CA PRO A 160 -2.20 11.26 12.43
C PRO A 160 -1.12 11.44 11.35
N VAL A 161 -0.91 12.67 10.89
CA VAL A 161 0.16 13.04 9.95
C VAL A 161 1.11 14.04 10.59
N LEU A 162 2.29 13.57 10.99
CA LEU A 162 3.35 14.33 11.63
C LEU A 162 4.32 14.93 10.61
N GLU A 163 4.92 16.06 10.96
CA GLU A 163 5.97 16.71 10.14
C GLU A 163 7.39 16.31 10.56
N ALA A 164 7.53 15.61 11.67
CA ALA A 164 8.82 15.15 12.21
C ALA A 164 8.67 13.77 12.85
N MET A 165 9.80 13.09 13.03
CA MET A 165 9.84 11.79 13.72
C MET A 165 9.40 11.94 15.18
N PRO A 166 8.56 11.04 15.71
CA PRO A 166 8.29 10.96 17.13
C PRO A 166 9.56 10.59 17.91
N ALA A 167 9.63 11.00 19.17
CA ALA A 167 10.83 10.82 19.99
C ALA A 167 10.99 9.38 20.53
N ASP A 168 9.87 8.70 20.80
CA ASP A 168 9.85 7.35 21.36
C ASP A 168 9.19 6.40 20.37
N LEU A 169 10.01 5.73 19.55
CA LEU A 169 9.50 4.85 18.49
C LEU A 169 9.05 3.51 19.08
N GLU A 170 9.90 2.92 19.92
CA GLU A 170 9.77 1.54 20.40
C GLU A 170 8.57 1.33 21.32
N THR A 171 8.13 2.36 22.06
CA THR A 171 6.94 2.24 22.91
C THR A 171 5.64 2.51 22.14
N GLU A 172 5.68 3.34 21.09
CA GLU A 172 4.49 3.79 20.36
C GLU A 172 4.13 2.88 19.18
N TYR A 173 5.13 2.25 18.54
CA TYR A 173 4.94 1.50 17.29
C TYR A 173 5.47 0.08 17.39
N ASP A 174 4.93 -0.80 16.55
CA ASP A 174 5.37 -2.19 16.44
C ASP A 174 6.23 -2.41 15.19
N VAL A 175 5.99 -1.63 14.13
CA VAL A 175 6.65 -1.74 12.81
C VAL A 175 6.85 -0.35 12.22
N ILE A 176 7.96 -0.14 11.51
CA ILE A 176 8.20 1.08 10.72
C ILE A 176 8.11 0.73 9.23
N LEU A 177 7.34 1.51 8.47
CA LEU A 177 7.28 1.43 7.01
C LEU A 177 8.13 2.55 6.40
N ASP A 178 9.27 2.15 5.82
CA ASP A 178 10.13 3.01 5.01
C ASP A 178 9.55 3.18 3.61
N ALA A 179 8.87 4.30 3.40
CA ALA A 179 8.29 4.73 2.13
C ALA A 179 8.95 6.05 1.66
N ILE A 180 10.24 6.24 1.95
CA ILE A 180 10.94 7.52 1.70
C ILE A 180 11.37 7.63 0.24
N PHE A 181 12.27 6.75 -0.22
CA PHE A 181 12.87 6.83 -1.55
C PHE A 181 12.69 5.51 -2.31
N GLY A 182 12.06 5.58 -3.48
CA GLY A 182 11.92 4.44 -4.39
C GLY A 182 12.98 4.45 -5.49
N PHE A 183 12.83 3.57 -6.49
CA PHE A 183 13.82 3.37 -7.55
C PHE A 183 14.14 4.60 -8.41
N SER A 184 13.28 5.62 -8.45
CA SER A 184 13.54 6.85 -9.23
C SER A 184 14.42 7.86 -8.48
N PHE A 185 14.77 7.60 -7.22
CA PHE A 185 15.64 8.49 -6.45
C PHE A 185 17.07 8.43 -6.97
N SER A 186 17.73 9.59 -7.02
CA SER A 186 19.13 9.72 -7.38
C SER A 186 19.78 10.88 -6.63
N GLY A 187 21.10 10.80 -6.46
CA GLY A 187 21.88 11.81 -5.75
C GLY A 187 21.95 11.59 -4.23
N SER A 188 22.38 12.62 -3.51
CA SER A 188 22.57 12.54 -2.06
C SER A 188 21.28 12.77 -1.28
N VAL A 189 21.15 12.06 -0.16
CA VAL A 189 20.14 12.34 0.86
C VAL A 189 20.36 13.76 1.40
N ARG A 190 19.30 14.53 1.52
CA ARG A 190 19.30 15.92 2.02
C ARG A 190 18.20 16.11 3.06
N ALA A 191 18.32 17.17 3.84
CA ALA A 191 17.27 17.61 4.75
C ALA A 191 15.86 17.62 4.11
N PRO A 192 14.84 17.16 4.85
CA PRO A 192 14.89 16.67 6.23
C PRO A 192 15.27 15.17 6.36
N PHE A 193 15.56 14.47 5.26
CA PHE A 193 15.75 13.02 5.29
C PHE A 193 17.14 12.57 5.76
N ASP A 194 18.09 13.50 5.85
CA ASP A 194 19.42 13.30 6.43
C ASP A 194 19.39 13.05 7.95
N THR A 195 18.30 13.42 8.64
CA THR A 195 18.06 13.08 10.05
C THR A 195 17.04 11.96 10.23
N VAL A 196 16.03 11.88 9.34
CA VAL A 196 15.01 10.82 9.39
C VAL A 196 15.61 9.44 9.15
N LEU A 197 16.46 9.26 8.14
CA LEU A 197 17.03 7.94 7.84
C LEU A 197 17.90 7.39 8.98
N PRO A 198 18.80 8.17 9.62
CA PRO A 198 19.51 7.71 10.80
C PRO A 198 18.58 7.25 11.94
N ALA A 199 17.44 7.91 12.17
CA ALA A 199 16.49 7.47 13.19
C ALA A 199 15.91 6.08 12.88
N LEU A 200 15.63 5.78 11.61
CA LEU A 200 15.18 4.45 11.17
C LEU A 200 16.30 3.40 11.32
N GLN A 201 17.53 3.76 10.99
CA GLN A 201 18.70 2.87 11.11
C GLN A 201 19.01 2.46 12.56
N GLN A 202 18.72 3.36 13.51
CA GLN A 202 19.00 3.17 14.93
C GLN A 202 17.83 2.55 15.71
N SER A 203 16.63 2.48 15.11
CA SER A 203 15.47 1.90 15.79
C SER A 203 15.64 0.40 16.03
N ALA A 204 15.13 -0.07 17.16
CA ALA A 204 15.05 -1.50 17.46
C ALA A 204 13.81 -2.18 16.82
N LEU A 205 12.92 -1.40 16.20
CA LEU A 205 11.72 -1.92 15.55
C LEU A 205 12.03 -2.56 14.19
N PRO A 206 11.25 -3.57 13.76
CA PRO A 206 11.34 -4.09 12.41
C PRO A 206 10.99 -3.00 11.39
N VAL A 207 11.90 -2.78 10.44
CA VAL A 207 11.68 -1.86 9.31
C VAL A 207 11.26 -2.65 8.07
N VAL A 208 10.19 -2.18 7.42
CA VAL A 208 9.71 -2.67 6.13
C VAL A 208 10.00 -1.62 5.07
N SER A 209 10.81 -1.92 4.06
CA SER A 209 11.08 -1.00 2.96
C SER A 209 10.14 -1.23 1.78
N VAL A 210 9.58 -0.13 1.28
CA VAL A 210 8.74 -0.10 0.08
C VAL A 210 9.62 0.07 -1.14
N ASP A 211 9.49 -0.88 -2.05
CA ASP A 211 10.18 -1.01 -3.33
C ASP A 211 11.69 -1.27 -3.25
N ILE A 212 12.42 -0.38 -2.58
CA ILE A 212 13.87 -0.41 -2.35
C ILE A 212 14.13 0.18 -0.95
N PRO A 213 15.11 -0.34 -0.18
CA PRO A 213 15.50 0.30 1.07
C PRO A 213 16.04 1.71 0.84
N SER A 214 15.46 2.70 1.51
CA SER A 214 15.83 4.09 1.30
C SER A 214 17.30 4.34 1.62
N GLY A 215 18.00 4.99 0.68
CA GLY A 215 19.44 5.24 0.75
C GLY A 215 20.32 4.16 0.12
N TRP A 216 19.74 3.05 -0.35
CA TRP A 216 20.47 2.09 -1.19
C TRP A 216 20.58 2.58 -2.62
N ASP A 217 21.67 2.22 -3.29
CA ASP A 217 21.78 2.31 -4.74
C ASP A 217 20.87 1.26 -5.39
N VAL A 218 20.09 1.67 -6.39
CA VAL A 218 19.06 0.84 -7.03
C VAL A 218 19.62 -0.42 -7.69
N GLU A 219 20.90 -0.42 -8.06
CA GLU A 219 21.56 -1.55 -8.69
C GLU A 219 22.64 -2.18 -7.83
N GLN A 220 23.44 -1.37 -7.15
CA GLN A 220 24.61 -1.81 -6.38
C GLN A 220 24.28 -2.18 -4.93
N GLY A 221 23.06 -1.90 -4.46
CA GLY A 221 22.61 -2.24 -3.11
C GLY A 221 23.08 -1.24 -2.04
N PRO A 222 23.35 -1.69 -0.81
CA PRO A 222 23.69 -0.80 0.29
C PRO A 222 25.02 -0.06 0.04
N PRO A 223 25.16 1.19 0.50
CA PRO A 223 26.41 1.93 0.37
C PRO A 223 27.54 1.24 1.16
N ALA A 224 28.72 1.13 0.54
CA ALA A 224 29.88 0.47 1.13
C ALA A 224 30.56 1.34 2.20
N GLY A 225 30.92 0.74 3.33
CA GLY A 225 31.75 1.38 4.36
C GLY A 225 31.05 2.44 5.21
N VAL A 226 29.74 2.61 5.07
CA VAL A 226 28.91 3.50 5.89
C VAL A 226 27.69 2.74 6.44
N ASP A 227 27.15 3.21 7.56
CA ASP A 227 25.92 2.64 8.09
C ASP A 227 24.75 2.92 7.13
N HIS A 228 23.85 1.95 7.06
CA HIS A 228 22.76 1.95 6.09
C HIS A 228 21.54 1.26 6.67
N LEU A 229 20.38 1.52 6.05
CA LEU A 229 19.14 0.89 6.47
C LEU A 229 19.19 -0.62 6.21
N LYS A 230 18.83 -1.41 7.22
CA LYS A 230 18.80 -2.88 7.18
C LYS A 230 17.38 -3.33 7.48
N PRO A 231 16.46 -3.27 6.50
CA PRO A 231 15.08 -3.66 6.74
C PRO A 231 14.97 -5.15 7.07
N GLU A 232 14.00 -5.50 7.90
CA GLU A 232 13.63 -6.90 8.15
C GLU A 232 12.86 -7.47 6.95
N MET A 233 12.11 -6.59 6.27
CA MET A 233 11.25 -6.95 5.16
C MET A 233 11.37 -5.97 4.00
N LEU A 234 11.39 -6.49 2.77
CA LEU A 234 11.34 -5.73 1.53
C LEU A 234 10.08 -6.08 0.75
N VAL A 235 9.34 -5.07 0.31
CA VAL A 235 8.21 -5.24 -0.62
C VAL A 235 8.60 -4.64 -1.96
N SER A 236 9.10 -5.47 -2.89
CA SER A 236 9.35 -5.00 -4.25
C SER A 236 8.04 -4.80 -5.00
N LEU A 237 7.91 -3.69 -5.72
CA LEU A 237 6.74 -3.39 -6.55
C LEU A 237 7.04 -3.66 -8.01
N THR A 238 6.07 -4.22 -8.74
CA THR A 238 6.15 -4.59 -10.16
C THR A 238 7.13 -5.74 -10.42
N MET A 239 8.41 -5.54 -10.16
CA MET A 239 9.48 -6.55 -10.16
C MET A 239 10.57 -6.11 -9.18
N PRO A 240 11.32 -7.04 -8.58
CA PRO A 240 12.50 -6.69 -7.79
C PRO A 240 13.51 -5.89 -8.60
N LYS A 241 14.11 -4.85 -7.98
CA LYS A 241 15.24 -4.11 -8.54
C LYS A 241 16.55 -4.79 -8.15
N LYS A 242 17.62 -4.58 -8.92
CA LYS A 242 18.93 -5.23 -8.74
C LYS A 242 19.49 -5.14 -7.31
N CYS A 243 19.27 -4.02 -6.62
CA CYS A 243 19.62 -3.86 -5.21
C CYS A 243 19.05 -4.96 -4.30
N ALA A 244 17.89 -5.53 -4.63
CA ALA A 244 17.25 -6.57 -3.84
C ALA A 244 18.02 -7.90 -3.89
N SER A 245 18.99 -8.07 -4.79
CA SER A 245 19.92 -9.22 -4.74
C SER A 245 20.90 -9.16 -3.55
N HIS A 246 21.07 -7.98 -2.94
CA HIS A 246 21.86 -7.77 -1.72
C HIS A 246 21.01 -7.87 -0.45
N PHE A 247 19.68 -8.00 -0.59
CA PHE A 247 18.76 -8.05 0.54
C PHE A 247 18.70 -9.47 1.11
N ASN A 248 18.75 -9.56 2.43
CA ASN A 248 18.60 -10.81 3.16
C ASN A 248 17.58 -10.60 4.28
N GLY A 249 16.37 -11.10 4.07
CA GLY A 249 15.22 -10.91 4.96
C GLY A 249 13.93 -11.41 4.34
N ALA A 250 12.78 -11.02 4.88
CA ALA A 250 11.49 -11.38 4.30
C ALA A 250 11.24 -10.57 3.03
N HIS A 251 11.23 -11.22 1.86
CA HIS A 251 11.01 -10.54 0.58
C HIS A 251 9.64 -10.87 0.00
N TYR A 252 8.84 -9.85 -0.28
CA TYR A 252 7.56 -9.97 -0.97
C TYR A 252 7.60 -9.23 -2.31
N LEU A 253 6.87 -9.76 -3.29
CA LEU A 253 6.54 -9.08 -4.53
C LEU A 253 5.08 -8.63 -4.48
N GLY A 254 4.86 -7.33 -4.68
CA GLY A 254 3.55 -6.71 -4.86
C GLY A 254 3.39 -6.06 -6.24
N GLY A 255 2.26 -5.39 -6.46
CA GLY A 255 1.95 -4.77 -7.75
C GLY A 255 1.47 -5.79 -8.78
N ARG A 256 0.40 -6.52 -8.43
CA ARG A 256 -0.24 -7.54 -9.26
C ARG A 256 -1.08 -6.93 -10.39
N PHE A 257 -0.45 -6.14 -11.25
CA PHE A 257 -1.10 -5.43 -12.36
C PHE A 257 -0.35 -5.53 -13.68
N VAL A 258 0.82 -6.18 -13.73
CA VAL A 258 1.64 -6.25 -14.94
C VAL A 258 0.94 -7.06 -16.03
N PRO A 259 0.60 -6.44 -17.18
CA PRO A 259 -0.01 -7.16 -18.29
C PRO A 259 0.99 -8.14 -18.92
N PRO A 260 0.52 -9.29 -19.45
CA PRO A 260 1.39 -10.25 -20.15
C PRO A 260 2.14 -9.64 -21.35
N THR A 261 1.58 -8.61 -21.98
CA THR A 261 2.22 -7.88 -23.09
C THR A 261 3.46 -7.11 -22.61
N ILE A 262 3.37 -6.42 -21.48
CA ILE A 262 4.50 -5.71 -20.86
C ILE A 262 5.56 -6.70 -20.38
N ALA A 263 5.16 -7.76 -19.68
CA ALA A 263 6.10 -8.79 -19.22
C ALA A 263 6.89 -9.42 -20.39
N LYS A 264 6.22 -9.69 -21.53
CA LYS A 264 6.88 -10.15 -22.76
C LYS A 264 7.81 -9.10 -23.37
N GLN A 265 7.37 -7.84 -23.45
CA GLN A 265 8.17 -6.75 -24.01
C GLN A 265 9.51 -6.59 -23.28
N PHE A 266 9.52 -6.68 -21.96
CA PHE A 266 10.72 -6.52 -21.12
C PHE A 266 11.41 -7.84 -20.76
N ASN A 267 10.93 -8.96 -21.31
CA ASN A 267 11.48 -10.30 -21.10
C ASN A 267 11.69 -10.65 -19.61
N PHE A 268 10.62 -10.53 -18.83
CA PHE A 268 10.56 -11.02 -17.46
C PHE A 268 9.27 -11.80 -17.20
N LYS A 269 9.26 -12.57 -16.11
CA LYS A 269 8.08 -13.30 -15.64
C LYS A 269 7.93 -13.07 -14.14
N GLN A 270 6.72 -12.73 -13.71
CA GLN A 270 6.38 -12.70 -12.30
C GLN A 270 6.04 -14.12 -11.80
N PRO A 271 6.33 -14.45 -10.53
CA PRO A 271 5.75 -15.62 -9.87
C PRO A 271 4.22 -15.54 -9.85
N ALA A 272 3.57 -16.69 -9.70
CA ALA A 272 2.12 -16.72 -9.57
C ALA A 272 1.71 -16.18 -8.20
N PHE A 273 0.78 -15.22 -8.19
CA PHE A 273 0.14 -14.73 -6.97
C PHE A 273 -0.97 -15.72 -6.56
N PRO A 274 -0.98 -16.20 -5.31
CA PRO A 274 -1.97 -17.19 -4.86
C PRO A 274 -3.36 -16.55 -4.75
N GLY A 275 -4.38 -17.21 -5.32
CA GLY A 275 -5.78 -16.80 -5.17
C GLY A 275 -6.02 -15.30 -5.46
N LEU A 276 -6.56 -14.60 -4.46
CA LEU A 276 -6.88 -13.16 -4.49
C LEU A 276 -5.76 -12.28 -3.91
N GLU A 277 -4.64 -12.88 -3.47
CA GLU A 277 -3.56 -12.15 -2.81
C GLU A 277 -2.95 -11.10 -3.73
N GLN A 278 -2.68 -9.92 -3.16
CA GLN A 278 -2.00 -8.82 -3.84
C GLN A 278 -0.48 -8.93 -3.75
N VAL A 279 0.01 -9.90 -2.96
CA VAL A 279 1.42 -10.16 -2.74
C VAL A 279 1.75 -11.64 -2.82
N VAL A 280 3.01 -11.93 -3.10
CA VAL A 280 3.59 -13.26 -2.99
C VAL A 280 4.93 -13.17 -2.30
N LYS A 281 5.14 -14.03 -1.30
CA LYS A 281 6.44 -14.13 -0.62
C LYS A 281 7.43 -14.82 -1.57
N LEU A 282 8.59 -14.21 -1.79
CA LEU A 282 9.66 -14.77 -2.58
C LEU A 282 10.49 -15.73 -1.71
N SER A 283 10.87 -16.87 -2.28
CA SER A 283 11.84 -17.78 -1.65
C SER A 283 13.23 -17.15 -1.70
N ALA A 284 13.94 -17.16 -0.57
CA ALA A 284 15.35 -16.82 -0.49
C ALA A 284 16.20 -17.80 -1.33
#